data_AF-A0A9P5TEB5-F1
#
_entry.id   AF-A0A9P5TEB5-F1
#
_cell.length_a   1.000
_cell.length_b   1.000
_cell.length_c   1.000
_cell.angle_alpha   90.00
_cell.angle_beta   90.00
_cell.angle_gamma   90.00
#
_symmetry.space_group_name_H-M   'P 1'
#
loop_
_entity.id
_entity.type
_entity.pdbx_description
1 polymer ?
#
loop_
_entity_poly.entity_id
_entity_poly.type
_entity_poly.pdbx_seq_one_letter_code
_entity_poly.pdbx_strand_id
1 'polypeptide(L)'
;MDDVPFVKSMQAVNSTIQKMCGIDSHMYNGKLGHHYFVNDLGQIIAQEYGNPRVQPHLSEYPEDSGPELSEAQQGSHWLHEIPNKQMTPMACIGNQDYFIYKPAMLRDGCFCIPFRWFMRRGILYAKCWDLHIVTTDSGSVWQVVTCKGLEVSQDDLLKNFLDLQSDHLHYGYALFSDVLNPRTGEILQWTFTNPAEGNHWWNEHNSFLFMPAGLPWEEIHKEYNIHFLCTSNIAPLLEMLDSVVAQLE
;
A
#
# COMPACT_ATOMS: atom_id res chain seq x y z
N MET A 1 -33.06 14.27 -40.89
CA MET A 1 -31.82 14.36 -40.08
C MET A 1 -32.27 14.46 -38.63
N ASP A 2 -33.05 13.47 -38.17
CA ASP A 2 -33.91 13.63 -36.99
C ASP A 2 -33.47 12.74 -35.82
N ASP A 3 -32.29 12.13 -35.95
CA ASP A 3 -31.75 11.13 -35.03
C ASP A 3 -30.44 11.60 -34.36
N VAL A 4 -30.27 12.92 -34.23
CA VAL A 4 -29.13 13.52 -33.54
C VAL A 4 -29.63 14.22 -32.28
N PRO A 5 -29.20 13.79 -31.08
CA PRO A 5 -29.65 14.42 -29.84
C PRO A 5 -29.22 15.89 -29.78
N PHE A 6 -30.09 16.73 -29.21
CA PHE A 6 -29.80 18.14 -29.00
C PHE A 6 -28.55 18.32 -28.13
N VAL A 7 -27.71 19.30 -28.46
CA VAL A 7 -26.49 19.67 -27.70
C VAL A 7 -26.78 19.85 -26.21
N LYS A 8 -27.92 20.46 -25.87
CA LYS A 8 -28.35 20.65 -24.46
C LYS A 8 -28.56 19.34 -23.72
N SER A 9 -29.15 18.35 -24.39
CA SER A 9 -29.35 17.01 -23.81
C SER A 9 -28.01 16.32 -23.57
N MET A 10 -27.07 16.43 -24.51
CA MET A 10 -25.71 15.90 -24.34
C MET A 10 -24.94 16.59 -23.22
N GLN A 11 -25.06 17.91 -23.09
CA GLN A 11 -24.45 18.66 -21.97
C GLN A 11 -25.03 18.25 -20.62
N ALA A 12 -26.35 18.09 -20.53
CA ALA A 12 -27.01 17.64 -19.30
C ALA A 12 -26.59 16.23 -18.91
N VAL A 13 -26.53 15.30 -19.88
CA VAL A 13 -26.02 13.94 -19.65
C VAL A 13 -24.56 13.98 -19.20
N ASN A 14 -23.70 14.74 -19.87
CA ASN A 14 -22.29 14.87 -19.49
C ASN A 14 -22.15 15.45 -18.07
N SER A 15 -22.90 16.50 -17.71
CA SER A 15 -22.89 17.04 -16.35
C SER A 15 -23.33 16.02 -15.31
N THR A 16 -24.31 15.17 -15.62
CA THR A 16 -24.75 14.11 -14.72
C THR A 16 -23.68 13.02 -14.58
N ILE A 17 -23.06 12.59 -15.68
CA ILE A 17 -21.97 11.60 -15.65
C ILE A 17 -20.76 12.13 -14.87
N GLN A 18 -20.34 13.36 -15.12
CA GLN A 18 -19.24 14.00 -14.39
C GLN A 18 -19.54 14.12 -12.89
N LYS A 19 -20.80 14.37 -12.51
CA LYS A 19 -21.19 14.37 -11.08
C LYS A 19 -21.19 13.00 -10.44
N MET A 20 -21.40 11.93 -11.21
CA MET A 20 -21.47 10.57 -10.67
C MET A 20 -20.11 9.86 -10.66
N CYS A 21 -19.31 10.08 -11.70
CA CYS A 21 -18.08 9.33 -11.97
C CYS A 21 -16.94 10.22 -12.53
N GLY A 22 -17.09 11.54 -12.47
CA GLY A 22 -16.00 12.46 -12.82
C GLY A 22 -14.87 12.39 -11.81
N ILE A 23 -13.67 12.76 -12.26
CA ILE A 23 -12.54 13.03 -11.39
C ILE A 23 -12.43 14.55 -11.26
N ASP A 24 -12.40 15.04 -10.03
CA ASP A 24 -12.23 16.46 -9.75
C ASP A 24 -10.81 16.91 -10.12
N SER A 25 -10.69 18.10 -10.70
CA SER A 25 -9.41 18.75 -10.98
C SER A 25 -9.22 19.92 -10.03
N HIS A 26 -8.19 19.83 -9.19
CA HIS A 26 -7.86 20.86 -8.20
C HIS A 26 -6.83 21.82 -8.77
N MET A 27 -7.06 23.13 -8.61
CA MET A 27 -6.09 24.16 -8.99
C MET A 27 -5.12 24.41 -7.83
N TYR A 28 -3.82 24.35 -8.10
CA TYR A 28 -2.77 24.64 -7.13
C TYR A 28 -2.02 25.91 -7.49
N ASN A 29 -1.62 26.63 -6.44
CA ASN A 29 -0.65 27.72 -6.52
C ASN A 29 0.67 27.15 -6.06
N GLY A 30 1.54 26.83 -7.02
CA GLY A 30 2.83 26.26 -6.69
C GLY A 30 3.71 27.24 -5.91
N LYS A 31 4.70 26.68 -5.20
CA LYS A 31 5.63 27.44 -4.34
C LYS A 31 6.48 28.47 -5.08
N LEU A 32 6.62 28.33 -6.40
CA LEU A 32 7.33 29.28 -7.28
C LEU A 32 6.35 30.25 -7.98
N GLY A 33 5.06 30.21 -7.64
CA GLY A 33 4.03 31.12 -8.13
C GLY A 33 3.33 30.64 -9.41
N HIS A 34 3.56 29.41 -9.86
CA HIS A 34 2.90 28.88 -11.04
C HIS A 34 1.55 28.27 -10.71
N HIS A 35 0.55 28.57 -11.54
CA HIS A 35 -0.74 27.89 -11.48
C HIS A 35 -0.71 26.63 -12.32
N TYR A 36 -1.19 25.53 -11.75
CA TYR A 36 -1.40 24.28 -12.48
C TYR A 36 -2.55 23.50 -11.85
N PHE A 37 -3.01 22.47 -12.56
CA PHE A 37 -4.14 21.65 -12.15
C PHE A 37 -3.70 20.21 -11.94
N VAL A 38 -4.22 19.58 -10.90
CA VAL A 38 -3.97 18.16 -10.59
C VAL A 38 -5.30 17.47 -10.36
N ASN A 39 -5.51 16.36 -11.05
CA ASN A 39 -6.66 15.49 -10.84
C ASN A 39 -6.58 14.82 -9.46
N ASP A 40 -7.75 14.55 -8.89
CA ASP A 40 -7.87 13.91 -7.59
C ASP A 40 -7.43 12.44 -7.65
N LEU A 41 -6.26 12.15 -7.09
CA LEU A 41 -5.66 10.83 -7.06
C LEU A 41 -6.50 9.84 -6.24
N GLY A 42 -7.12 10.31 -5.16
CA GLY A 42 -7.98 9.48 -4.31
C GLY A 42 -9.21 8.99 -5.06
N GLN A 43 -9.85 9.86 -5.85
CA GLN A 43 -10.98 9.49 -6.71
C GLN A 43 -10.55 8.53 -7.83
N ILE A 44 -9.36 8.70 -8.40
CA ILE A 44 -8.80 7.76 -9.40
C ILE A 44 -8.64 6.37 -8.78
N ILE A 45 -7.98 6.27 -7.63
CA ILE A 45 -7.78 5.00 -6.93
C ILE A 45 -9.13 4.37 -6.55
N ALA A 46 -10.08 5.15 -6.05
CA ALA A 46 -11.41 4.67 -5.71
C ALA A 46 -12.15 4.09 -6.93
N GLN A 47 -11.99 4.70 -8.11
CA GLN A 47 -12.58 4.19 -9.34
C GLN A 47 -11.93 2.88 -9.79
N GLU A 48 -10.60 2.76 -9.69
CA GLU A 48 -9.87 1.52 -10.04
C GLU A 48 -10.29 0.35 -9.13
N TYR A 49 -10.37 0.58 -7.82
CA TYR A 49 -10.86 -0.43 -6.87
C TYR A 49 -12.36 -0.73 -7.00
N GLY A 50 -13.15 0.26 -7.42
CA GLY A 50 -14.58 0.09 -7.66
C GLY A 50 -14.91 -0.56 -9.01
N ASN A 51 -13.94 -0.66 -9.92
CA ASN A 51 -14.16 -1.14 -11.28
C ASN A 51 -14.12 -2.68 -11.34
N PRO A 52 -15.24 -3.36 -11.64
CA PRO A 52 -15.30 -4.83 -11.65
C PRO A 52 -14.42 -5.50 -12.71
N ARG A 53 -13.92 -4.74 -13.70
CA ARG A 53 -13.01 -5.22 -14.73
C ARG A 53 -11.53 -5.06 -14.37
N VAL A 54 -11.21 -4.24 -13.38
CA VAL A 54 -9.84 -3.93 -12.97
C VAL A 54 -9.55 -4.59 -11.62
N GLN A 55 -10.47 -4.43 -10.66
CA GLN A 55 -10.31 -4.93 -9.29
C GLN A 55 -9.86 -6.39 -9.20
N PRO A 56 -10.38 -7.35 -10.00
CA PRO A 56 -9.93 -8.75 -9.92
C PRO A 56 -8.47 -8.98 -10.32
N HIS A 57 -7.85 -8.03 -11.01
CA HIS A 57 -6.47 -8.09 -11.46
C HIS A 57 -5.51 -7.33 -10.55
N LEU A 58 -6.02 -6.56 -9.59
CA LEU A 58 -5.18 -5.81 -8.66
C LEU A 58 -4.58 -6.75 -7.60
N SER A 59 -3.26 -6.80 -7.57
CA SER A 59 -2.50 -7.52 -6.55
C SER A 59 -2.21 -6.61 -5.36
N GLU A 60 -2.81 -6.95 -4.22
CA GLU A 60 -2.72 -6.16 -2.98
C GLU A 60 -1.49 -6.50 -2.13
N TYR A 61 -0.83 -7.63 -2.42
CA TYR A 61 0.29 -8.14 -1.64
C TYR A 61 1.54 -8.28 -2.52
N PRO A 62 2.74 -8.07 -1.94
CA PRO A 62 3.97 -8.45 -2.61
C PRO A 62 4.00 -9.96 -2.85
N GLU A 63 4.69 -10.39 -3.89
CA GLU A 63 4.82 -11.80 -4.24
C GLU A 63 6.27 -12.25 -4.16
N ASP A 64 6.51 -13.40 -3.52
CA ASP A 64 7.76 -14.12 -3.60
C ASP A 64 7.68 -15.15 -4.73
N SER A 65 8.13 -14.74 -5.92
CA SER A 65 8.27 -15.59 -7.12
C SER A 65 9.63 -16.28 -7.19
N GLY A 66 10.48 -16.14 -6.18
CA GLY A 66 11.85 -16.65 -6.20
C GLY A 66 12.77 -15.81 -7.11
N PRO A 67 13.59 -16.44 -7.97
CA PRO A 67 14.63 -15.73 -8.72
C PRO A 67 14.13 -15.02 -9.99
N GLU A 68 12.95 -15.35 -10.48
CA GLU A 68 12.40 -14.81 -11.72
C GLU A 68 11.30 -13.77 -11.44
N LEU A 69 11.33 -12.68 -12.19
CA LEU A 69 10.38 -11.57 -12.08
C LEU A 69 9.64 -11.41 -13.41
N SER A 70 8.31 -11.49 -13.37
CA SER A 70 7.40 -11.19 -14.47
C SER A 70 6.53 -9.96 -14.17
N GLU A 71 6.22 -9.70 -12.90
CA GLU A 71 5.29 -8.64 -12.48
C GLU A 71 5.94 -7.71 -11.43
N ALA A 72 5.46 -6.46 -11.34
CA ALA A 72 6.07 -5.46 -10.47
C ALA A 72 6.03 -5.86 -8.98
N GLN A 73 4.93 -6.47 -8.52
CA GLN A 73 4.74 -6.95 -7.14
C GLN A 73 5.77 -8.00 -6.68
N GLN A 74 6.47 -8.64 -7.62
CA GLN A 74 7.48 -9.66 -7.35
C GLN A 74 8.85 -9.06 -6.99
N GLY A 75 9.03 -7.76 -7.22
CA GLY A 75 10.27 -7.07 -6.89
C GLY A 75 10.61 -7.17 -5.40
N SER A 76 11.86 -7.52 -5.10
CA SER A 76 12.39 -7.63 -3.73
C SER A 76 12.07 -6.42 -2.86
N HIS A 77 12.06 -5.22 -3.46
CA HIS A 77 11.75 -3.98 -2.76
C HIS A 77 10.40 -4.02 -2.02
N TRP A 78 9.35 -4.57 -2.64
CA TRP A 78 8.02 -4.65 -2.03
C TRP A 78 7.97 -5.58 -0.81
N LEU A 79 8.68 -6.70 -0.87
CA LEU A 79 8.67 -7.71 0.18
C LEU A 79 9.65 -7.42 1.32
N HIS A 80 10.77 -6.74 1.03
CA HIS A 80 11.90 -6.65 1.96
C HIS A 80 12.27 -5.23 2.38
N GLU A 81 12.08 -4.22 1.52
CA GLU A 81 12.69 -2.90 1.72
C GLU A 81 11.68 -1.84 2.17
N ILE A 82 10.44 -1.90 1.66
CA ILE A 82 9.40 -0.94 2.06
C ILE A 82 9.07 -1.12 3.55
N PRO A 83 8.93 -0.06 4.37
CA PRO A 83 8.49 -0.15 5.75
C PRO A 83 7.15 -0.90 5.91
N ASN A 84 7.02 -1.78 6.91
CA ASN A 84 5.79 -2.57 7.15
C ASN A 84 4.51 -1.72 7.21
N LYS A 85 4.59 -0.51 7.76
CA LYS A 85 3.44 0.40 7.93
C LYS A 85 2.94 1.03 6.63
N GLN A 86 3.73 0.98 5.57
CA GLN A 86 3.38 1.48 4.24
C GLN A 86 2.81 0.39 3.32
N MET A 87 2.83 -0.86 3.78
CA MET A 87 2.23 -1.99 3.07
C MET A 87 0.83 -2.29 3.59
N THR A 88 0.13 -3.16 2.87
CA THR A 88 -1.20 -3.67 3.22
C THR A 88 -1.21 -4.17 4.67
N PRO A 89 -1.95 -3.50 5.59
CA PRO A 89 -1.82 -3.72 7.03
C PRO A 89 -2.60 -4.95 7.52
N MET A 90 -3.37 -5.59 6.67
CA MET A 90 -4.34 -6.62 7.03
C MET A 90 -4.41 -7.73 5.99
N ALA A 91 -4.69 -8.94 6.45
CA ALA A 91 -5.15 -10.05 5.64
C ALA A 91 -6.53 -10.50 6.09
N CYS A 92 -7.46 -10.63 5.13
CA CYS A 92 -8.74 -11.29 5.37
C CYS A 92 -8.61 -12.75 4.98
N ILE A 93 -8.70 -13.65 5.97
CA ILE A 93 -8.53 -15.09 5.78
C ILE A 93 -9.82 -15.78 6.23
N GLY A 94 -10.57 -16.31 5.27
CA GLY A 94 -11.91 -16.82 5.51
C GLY A 94 -12.87 -15.69 5.92
N ASN A 95 -13.29 -15.68 7.18
CA ASN A 95 -14.15 -14.63 7.75
C ASN A 95 -13.50 -13.96 8.97
N GLN A 96 -12.16 -13.96 9.00
CA GLN A 96 -11.36 -13.36 10.07
C GLN A 96 -10.36 -12.37 9.50
N ASP A 97 -10.24 -11.25 10.20
CA ASP A 97 -9.28 -10.20 9.85
C ASP A 97 -8.04 -10.29 10.73
N TYR A 98 -6.88 -10.41 10.10
CA TYR A 98 -5.58 -10.45 10.76
C TYR A 98 -4.81 -9.17 10.45
N PHE A 99 -4.47 -8.40 11.48
CA PHE A 99 -3.73 -7.15 11.35
C PHE A 99 -2.25 -7.34 11.67
N ILE A 100 -1.39 -6.58 11.00
CA ILE A 100 0.01 -6.45 11.41
C ILE A 100 0.09 -5.87 12.84
N TYR A 101 1.10 -6.29 13.58
CA TYR A 101 1.35 -5.90 14.97
C TYR A 101 0.25 -6.27 15.97
N LYS A 102 -0.60 -7.22 15.61
CA LYS A 102 -1.59 -7.81 16.52
C LYS A 102 -1.30 -9.29 16.75
N PRO A 103 -1.43 -9.79 17.99
CA PRO A 103 -1.28 -11.22 18.26
C PRO A 103 -2.24 -12.07 17.42
N ALA A 104 -1.73 -13.20 16.93
CA ALA A 104 -2.49 -14.24 16.27
C ALA A 104 -2.08 -15.60 16.84
N MET A 105 -3.04 -16.52 16.95
CA MET A 105 -2.80 -17.89 17.39
C MET A 105 -2.69 -18.81 16.19
N LEU A 106 -1.69 -19.69 16.24
CA LEU A 106 -1.46 -20.74 15.25
C LEU A 106 -2.21 -22.03 15.64
N ARG A 107 -2.41 -22.92 14.66
CA ARG A 107 -3.10 -24.20 14.87
C ARG A 107 -2.39 -25.15 15.83
N ASP A 108 -1.08 -25.03 15.96
CA ASP A 108 -0.26 -25.80 16.90
C ASP A 108 -0.37 -25.29 18.36
N GLY A 109 -1.10 -24.19 18.58
CA GLY A 109 -1.28 -23.57 19.89
C GLY A 109 -0.24 -22.50 20.23
N CYS A 110 0.75 -22.26 19.37
CA CYS A 110 1.70 -21.16 19.52
C CYS A 110 1.06 -19.82 19.14
N PHE A 111 1.71 -18.73 19.55
CA PHE A 111 1.28 -17.38 19.20
C PHE A 111 2.34 -16.69 18.37
N CYS A 112 1.92 -15.74 17.55
CA CYS A 112 2.81 -14.94 16.73
C CYS A 112 2.27 -13.52 16.56
N ILE A 113 3.11 -12.61 16.06
CA ILE A 113 2.71 -11.26 15.64
C ILE A 113 3.06 -11.09 14.17
N PRO A 114 2.08 -11.12 13.25
CA PRO A 114 2.31 -10.76 11.85
C PRO A 114 2.84 -9.35 11.73
N PHE A 115 3.82 -9.12 10.86
CA PHE A 115 4.30 -7.77 10.54
C PHE A 115 4.41 -7.51 9.03
N ARG A 116 4.28 -8.54 8.19
CA ARG A 116 4.28 -8.43 6.72
C ARG A 116 3.44 -9.55 6.11
N TRP A 117 2.55 -9.22 5.18
CA TRP A 117 1.82 -10.19 4.36
C TRP A 117 2.45 -10.29 2.98
N PHE A 118 2.48 -11.48 2.40
CA PHE A 118 3.01 -11.72 1.05
C PHE A 118 2.46 -13.00 0.44
N MET A 119 2.41 -13.07 -0.89
CA MET A 119 2.02 -14.26 -1.63
C MET A 119 3.24 -15.10 -1.98
N ARG A 120 3.12 -16.42 -1.91
CA ARG A 120 4.12 -17.36 -2.45
C ARG A 120 3.40 -18.54 -3.06
N ARG A 121 3.56 -18.75 -4.37
CA ARG A 121 2.92 -19.86 -5.12
C ARG A 121 1.40 -19.91 -4.92
N GLY A 122 0.74 -18.75 -4.97
CA GLY A 122 -0.71 -18.63 -4.81
C GLY A 122 -1.24 -18.81 -3.38
N ILE A 123 -0.36 -18.97 -2.39
CA ILE A 123 -0.73 -19.08 -0.97
C ILE A 123 -0.28 -17.81 -0.27
N LEU A 124 -1.14 -17.27 0.60
CA LEU A 124 -0.80 -16.12 1.43
C LEU A 124 0.04 -16.56 2.63
N TYR A 125 1.11 -15.82 2.90
CA TYR A 125 2.00 -16.00 4.04
C TYR A 125 2.12 -14.71 4.83
N ALA A 126 2.50 -14.86 6.09
CA ALA A 126 2.90 -13.77 6.97
C ALA A 126 4.35 -13.95 7.41
N LYS A 127 5.14 -12.87 7.41
CA LYS A 127 6.33 -12.81 8.27
C LYS A 127 5.86 -12.39 9.66
N CYS A 128 6.24 -13.17 10.65
CA CYS A 128 5.80 -13.02 12.02
C CYS A 128 6.98 -12.96 13.00
N TRP A 129 6.78 -12.28 14.12
CA TRP A 129 7.58 -12.50 15.32
C TRP A 129 6.97 -13.59 16.16
N ASP A 130 7.82 -14.38 16.82
CA ASP A 130 7.38 -15.38 17.77
C ASP A 130 6.90 -14.71 19.06
N LEU A 131 5.90 -15.29 19.71
CA LEU A 131 5.23 -14.71 20.84
C LEU A 131 5.02 -15.77 21.92
N HIS A 132 5.78 -15.64 23.00
CA HIS A 132 5.75 -16.58 24.12
C HIS A 132 5.02 -15.99 25.32
N ILE A 133 4.32 -16.86 26.03
CA ILE A 133 3.76 -16.52 27.35
C ILE A 133 4.80 -16.92 28.39
N VAL A 134 5.29 -15.94 29.15
CA VAL A 134 6.24 -16.14 30.25
C VAL A 134 5.51 -15.92 31.56
N THR A 135 5.53 -16.93 32.43
CA THR A 135 4.99 -16.81 33.79
C THR A 135 6.02 -16.18 34.72
N THR A 136 5.64 -15.08 35.36
CA THR A 136 6.39 -14.39 36.40
C THR A 136 5.67 -14.51 37.74
N ASP A 137 6.35 -14.16 38.83
CA ASP A 137 5.75 -14.13 40.18
C ASP A 137 4.51 -13.20 40.28
N SER A 138 4.34 -12.30 39.30
CA SER A 138 3.26 -11.32 39.21
C SER A 138 2.15 -11.66 38.20
N GLY A 139 2.25 -12.77 37.46
CA GLY A 139 1.26 -13.17 36.46
C GLY A 139 1.87 -13.77 35.19
N SER A 140 1.09 -13.81 34.11
CA SER A 140 1.58 -14.22 32.77
C SER A 140 1.76 -13.00 31.89
N VAL A 141 2.93 -12.88 31.25
CA VAL A 141 3.30 -11.76 30.38
C VAL A 141 3.64 -12.29 28.98
N TRP A 142 3.25 -11.53 27.96
CA TRP A 142 3.55 -11.83 26.57
C TRP A 142 4.92 -11.26 26.20
N GLN A 143 5.83 -12.12 25.74
CA GLN A 143 7.17 -11.75 25.31
C GLN A 143 7.31 -11.96 23.80
N VAL A 144 7.61 -10.88 23.07
CA VAL A 144 7.90 -10.93 21.62
C VAL A 144 9.37 -11.30 21.42
N VAL A 145 9.64 -12.32 20.60
CA VAL A 145 10.99 -12.69 20.19
C VAL A 145 11.17 -12.28 18.72
N THR A 146 11.88 -11.17 18.50
CA THR A 146 12.03 -10.52 17.19
C THR A 146 13.16 -11.09 16.32
N CYS A 147 14.00 -11.99 16.87
CA CYS A 147 15.27 -12.35 16.25
C CYS A 147 15.19 -13.43 15.16
N LYS A 148 14.00 -14.03 14.96
CA LYS A 148 13.73 -15.04 13.93
C LYS A 148 12.38 -14.70 13.31
N GLY A 149 12.38 -13.87 12.27
CA GLY A 149 11.17 -13.65 11.47
C GLY A 149 10.73 -14.99 10.89
N LEU A 150 9.69 -15.58 11.46
CA LEU A 150 9.14 -16.86 11.03
C LEU A 150 8.12 -16.60 9.93
N GLU A 151 8.00 -17.52 8.98
CA GLU A 151 7.02 -17.41 7.91
C GLU A 151 5.86 -18.37 8.21
N VAL A 152 4.65 -17.83 8.34
CA VAL A 152 3.42 -18.56 8.66
C VAL A 152 2.54 -18.63 7.41
N SER A 153 2.05 -19.81 7.04
CA SER A 153 1.02 -19.91 6.00
C SER A 153 -0.32 -19.42 6.54
N GLN A 154 -1.16 -18.82 5.69
CA GLN A 154 -2.56 -18.55 6.03
C GLN A 154 -3.29 -19.79 6.59
N ASP A 155 -2.88 -20.98 6.15
CA ASP A 155 -3.47 -22.24 6.58
C ASP A 155 -3.12 -22.59 8.03
N ASP A 156 -2.05 -22.02 8.60
CA ASP A 156 -1.61 -22.27 9.97
C ASP A 156 -2.23 -21.29 10.97
N LEU A 157 -2.85 -20.20 10.50
CA LEU A 157 -3.54 -19.23 11.35
C LEU A 157 -4.89 -19.79 11.84
N LEU A 158 -5.16 -19.63 13.14
CA LEU A 158 -6.36 -20.16 13.80
C LEU A 158 -7.27 -19.06 14.36
N LYS A 159 -6.71 -18.16 15.18
CA LYS A 159 -7.47 -17.06 15.82
C LYS A 159 -6.78 -15.73 15.63
N ASN A 160 -7.54 -14.72 15.27
CA ASN A 160 -7.07 -13.34 15.27
C ASN A 160 -7.12 -12.71 16.69
N PHE A 161 -6.68 -11.46 16.79
CA PHE A 161 -6.65 -10.74 18.06
C PHE A 161 -8.02 -10.55 18.70
N LEU A 162 -9.08 -10.31 17.92
CA LEU A 162 -10.44 -10.09 18.45
C LEU A 162 -10.99 -11.37 19.09
N ASP A 163 -10.74 -12.52 18.48
CA ASP A 163 -11.10 -13.83 19.03
C ASP A 163 -10.30 -14.10 20.31
N LEU A 164 -9.01 -13.77 20.33
CA LEU A 164 -8.17 -13.88 21.53
C LEU A 164 -8.63 -12.96 22.67
N GLN A 165 -9.10 -11.75 22.36
CA GLN A 165 -9.68 -10.84 23.35
C GLN A 165 -11.00 -11.39 23.92
N SER A 166 -11.80 -12.07 23.11
CA SER A 166 -13.03 -12.71 23.59
C SER A 166 -12.71 -13.84 24.59
N ASP A 167 -11.61 -14.56 24.36
CA ASP A 167 -11.07 -15.61 25.24
C ASP A 167 -10.21 -15.09 26.41
N HIS A 168 -10.24 -13.78 26.72
CA HIS A 168 -9.36 -13.08 27.68
C HIS A 168 -9.16 -13.74 29.06
N LEU A 169 -10.14 -14.52 29.55
CA LEU A 169 -10.05 -15.26 30.82
C LEU A 169 -9.00 -16.38 30.81
N HIS A 170 -8.52 -16.83 29.63
CA HIS A 170 -7.52 -17.89 29.51
C HIS A 170 -6.07 -17.40 29.31
N TYR A 171 -5.85 -16.18 28.78
CA TYR A 171 -4.54 -15.83 28.20
C TYR A 171 -3.86 -14.54 28.72
N GLY A 172 -4.53 -13.73 29.55
CA GLY A 172 -3.92 -12.58 30.25
C GLY A 172 -3.42 -11.43 29.33
N TYR A 173 -3.45 -10.18 29.82
CA TYR A 173 -2.94 -9.01 29.08
C TYR A 173 -1.51 -8.67 29.51
N ALA A 174 -0.66 -8.24 28.56
CA ALA A 174 0.53 -7.41 28.85
C ALA A 174 0.85 -6.45 27.69
N LEU A 175 1.26 -5.22 28.02
CA LEU A 175 1.65 -4.15 27.10
C LEU A 175 3.11 -4.31 26.59
N PHE A 176 3.38 -3.88 25.34
CA PHE A 176 4.72 -3.89 24.73
C PHE A 176 5.40 -2.51 24.85
N SER A 177 6.68 -2.47 25.24
CA SER A 177 7.51 -1.25 25.25
C SER A 177 8.90 -1.50 24.65
N ASP A 178 9.13 -0.83 23.53
CA ASP A 178 10.40 -0.46 22.89
C ASP A 178 11.32 -1.54 22.26
N VAL A 179 11.88 -1.17 21.09
CA VAL A 179 12.83 -1.97 20.32
C VAL A 179 14.21 -1.32 20.40
N LEU A 180 15.08 -1.94 21.20
CA LEU A 180 16.52 -1.69 21.21
C LEU A 180 17.16 -2.62 20.18
N ASN A 181 18.12 -2.16 19.39
CA ASN A 181 19.03 -3.04 18.65
C ASN A 181 20.21 -3.40 19.58
N PRO A 182 20.25 -4.61 20.19
CA PRO A 182 21.21 -4.93 21.24
C PRO A 182 22.57 -5.37 20.71
N ARG A 183 22.79 -5.39 19.38
CA ARG A 183 24.06 -5.84 18.79
C ARG A 183 25.00 -4.72 18.38
N THR A 184 24.54 -3.49 18.14
CA THR A 184 25.42 -2.46 17.54
C THR A 184 25.39 -1.09 18.22
N GLY A 185 24.33 -0.71 18.94
CA GLY A 185 24.27 0.60 19.63
C GLY A 185 24.41 1.84 18.71
N GLU A 186 24.27 1.69 17.40
CA GLU A 186 24.52 2.74 16.41
C GLU A 186 23.26 3.49 15.96
N ILE A 187 23.43 4.78 15.68
CA ILE A 187 22.54 5.62 14.87
C ILE A 187 23.32 5.96 13.59
N LEU A 188 22.79 5.61 12.42
CA LEU A 188 23.46 5.82 11.12
C LEU A 188 22.85 6.99 10.34
N GLN A 189 23.71 7.75 9.67
CA GLN A 189 23.37 8.86 8.76
C GLN A 189 23.40 8.43 7.29
N TRP A 190 22.52 9.03 6.48
CA TRP A 190 22.30 8.76 5.07
C TRP A 190 23.05 9.76 4.17
N THR A 191 23.82 9.29 3.18
CA THR A 191 24.52 10.13 2.18
C THR A 191 24.33 9.57 0.77
N PHE A 192 23.43 10.17 -0.02
CA PHE A 192 23.15 9.72 -1.39
C PHE A 192 22.88 10.83 -2.43
N THR A 193 23.44 12.05 -2.31
CA THR A 193 23.39 13.01 -3.44
C THR A 193 24.47 14.09 -3.43
N ASN A 194 25.07 14.36 -4.60
CA ASN A 194 26.04 15.41 -4.91
C ASN A 194 25.35 16.57 -5.69
N PRO A 195 25.27 17.80 -5.14
CA PRO A 195 24.59 18.94 -5.80
C PRO A 195 25.36 19.59 -6.96
N ALA A 196 26.60 19.17 -7.23
CA ALA A 196 27.48 19.82 -8.21
C ALA A 196 27.44 19.21 -9.62
N GLU A 197 26.82 18.04 -9.78
CA GLU A 197 26.71 17.36 -11.08
C GLU A 197 25.28 17.50 -11.59
N GLY A 198 25.10 18.42 -12.55
CA GLY A 198 23.87 18.56 -13.33
C GLY A 198 23.87 17.69 -14.58
N ASN A 199 22.67 17.38 -15.07
CA ASN A 199 22.43 16.47 -16.19
C ASN A 199 21.91 17.28 -17.38
N HIS A 200 22.44 17.06 -18.58
CA HIS A 200 21.94 17.63 -19.83
C HIS A 200 21.25 16.53 -20.62
N TRP A 201 19.91 16.54 -20.73
CA TRP A 201 19.07 16.20 -21.91
C TRP A 201 17.59 16.40 -21.56
N TRP A 202 16.78 16.73 -22.58
CA TRP A 202 15.32 16.86 -22.63
C TRP A 202 14.68 18.23 -22.28
N ASN A 203 14.03 18.82 -23.28
CA ASN A 203 12.90 19.74 -23.11
C ASN A 203 11.64 18.88 -23.27
N GLU A 204 10.88 18.67 -22.19
CA GLU A 204 9.69 17.83 -22.18
C GLU A 204 8.50 18.59 -21.57
N HIS A 205 7.31 18.33 -22.09
CA HIS A 205 6.08 18.65 -21.38
C HIS A 205 5.95 17.66 -20.23
N ASN A 206 6.30 18.09 -19.01
CA ASN A 206 6.22 17.23 -17.83
C ASN A 206 4.75 16.86 -17.59
N SER A 207 4.40 15.61 -17.86
CA SER A 207 3.09 15.04 -17.55
C SER A 207 3.26 13.95 -16.50
N PHE A 208 2.49 14.03 -15.43
CA PHE A 208 2.39 12.95 -14.47
C PHE A 208 1.24 12.03 -14.87
N LEU A 209 1.57 10.76 -15.06
CA LEU A 209 0.62 9.68 -15.27
C LEU A 209 0.65 8.74 -14.07
N PHE A 210 -0.48 8.16 -13.72
CA PHE A 210 -0.65 7.16 -12.68
C PHE A 210 -1.14 5.85 -13.29
N MET A 211 -0.51 4.75 -12.88
CA MET A 211 -0.90 3.39 -13.22
C MET A 211 -0.81 2.54 -11.94
N PRO A 212 -1.81 1.70 -11.63
CA PRO A 212 -1.73 0.81 -10.49
C PRO A 212 -0.66 -0.28 -10.72
N ALA A 213 0.42 -0.23 -9.94
CA ALA A 213 1.54 -1.18 -10.07
C ALA A 213 1.17 -2.64 -9.74
N GLY A 214 0.03 -2.88 -9.08
CA GLY A 214 -0.47 -4.21 -8.78
C GLY A 214 -1.21 -4.89 -9.93
N LEU A 215 -1.38 -4.23 -11.08
CA LEU A 215 -1.96 -4.84 -12.27
C LEU A 215 -0.94 -5.73 -12.99
N PRO A 216 -1.38 -6.85 -13.60
CA PRO A 216 -0.52 -7.64 -14.46
C PRO A 216 -0.14 -6.85 -15.71
N TRP A 217 0.99 -7.22 -16.30
CA TRP A 217 1.51 -6.58 -17.52
C TRP A 217 0.47 -6.49 -18.66
N GLU A 218 -0.40 -7.48 -18.80
CA GLU A 218 -1.44 -7.50 -19.84
C GLU A 218 -2.52 -6.42 -19.65
N GLU A 219 -2.78 -6.02 -18.40
CA GLU A 219 -3.78 -5.00 -18.06
C GLU A 219 -3.15 -3.61 -18.01
N ILE A 220 -1.91 -3.47 -17.54
CA ILE A 220 -1.29 -2.14 -17.28
C ILE A 220 -1.17 -1.27 -18.55
N HIS A 221 -1.05 -1.89 -19.73
CA HIS A 221 -0.92 -1.17 -21.01
C HIS A 221 -2.25 -0.74 -21.63
N LYS A 222 -3.38 -1.16 -21.05
CA LYS A 222 -4.69 -0.77 -21.59
C LYS A 222 -4.95 0.70 -21.26
N GLU A 223 -5.36 1.47 -22.27
CA GLU A 223 -5.50 2.93 -22.18
C GLU A 223 -6.37 3.38 -20.99
N TYR A 224 -7.36 2.57 -20.59
CA TYR A 224 -8.24 2.91 -19.47
C TYR A 224 -7.61 2.77 -18.08
N ASN A 225 -6.46 2.09 -17.96
CA ASN A 225 -5.69 1.94 -16.71
C ASN A 225 -4.54 2.97 -16.60
N ILE A 226 -4.41 3.87 -17.59
CA ILE A 226 -3.41 4.94 -17.62
C ILE A 226 -4.11 6.26 -17.30
N HIS A 227 -3.92 6.75 -16.08
CA HIS A 227 -4.62 7.93 -15.60
C HIS A 227 -3.73 9.16 -15.68
N PHE A 228 -4.28 10.24 -16.23
CA PHE A 228 -3.61 11.53 -16.26
C PHE A 228 -3.78 12.25 -14.91
N LEU A 229 -2.68 12.67 -14.29
CA LEU A 229 -2.71 13.45 -13.04
C LEU A 229 -2.59 14.95 -13.32
N CYS A 230 -1.49 15.38 -13.94
CA CYS A 230 -1.26 16.79 -14.23
C CYS A 230 -0.22 16.99 -15.33
N THR A 231 -0.25 18.16 -15.96
CA THR A 231 0.84 18.68 -16.77
C THR A 231 0.91 20.18 -16.60
N SER A 232 2.11 20.74 -16.71
CA SER A 232 2.31 22.18 -16.81
C SER A 232 3.49 22.49 -17.70
N ASN A 233 3.32 23.50 -18.54
CA ASN A 233 4.38 24.09 -19.34
C ASN A 233 5.12 25.22 -18.61
N ILE A 234 4.64 25.63 -17.43
CA ILE A 234 5.20 26.74 -16.65
C ILE A 234 5.70 26.28 -15.28
N ALA A 235 5.05 25.30 -14.66
CA ALA A 235 5.47 24.77 -13.36
C ALA A 235 6.54 23.68 -13.54
N PRO A 236 7.73 23.79 -12.90
CA PRO A 236 8.72 22.72 -12.87
C PRO A 236 8.19 21.43 -12.20
N LEU A 237 8.82 20.32 -12.55
CA LEU A 237 8.45 18.97 -12.12
C LEU A 237 8.30 18.84 -10.60
N LEU A 238 9.28 19.36 -9.84
CA LEU A 238 9.28 19.28 -8.38
C LEU A 238 8.13 20.05 -7.76
N GLU A 239 7.74 21.18 -8.38
CA GLU A 239 6.64 22.01 -7.91
C GLU A 239 5.30 21.32 -8.15
N MET A 240 5.13 20.62 -9.28
CA MET A 240 3.94 19.80 -9.54
C MET A 240 3.87 18.56 -8.64
N LEU A 241 5.02 17.93 -8.35
CA LEU A 241 5.11 16.76 -7.48
C LEU A 241 4.65 17.07 -6.05
N ASP A 242 4.97 18.27 -5.55
CA ASP A 242 4.57 18.75 -4.21
C ASP A 242 3.04 18.68 -4.02
N SER A 243 2.26 18.98 -5.05
CA SER A 243 0.80 18.86 -5.00
C SER A 243 0.30 17.43 -5.04
N VAL A 244 1.00 16.53 -5.73
CA VAL A 244 0.67 15.09 -5.71
C VAL A 244 0.96 14.52 -4.32
N VAL A 245 2.09 14.89 -3.71
CA VAL A 245 2.44 14.49 -2.34
C VAL A 245 1.42 15.04 -1.33
N ALA A 246 0.97 16.29 -1.49
CA ALA A 246 -0.06 16.87 -0.64
C ALA A 246 -1.42 16.16 -0.70
N GLN A 247 -1.71 15.38 -1.76
CA GLN A 247 -2.91 14.53 -1.81
C GLN A 247 -2.73 13.18 -1.09
N LEU A 248 -1.49 12.79 -0.76
CA LEU A 248 -1.16 11.53 -0.10
C LEU A 248 -0.97 11.66 1.43
N GLU A 249 -0.88 12.89 1.94
CA GLU A 249 -0.78 13.24 3.37
C GLU A 249 -2.16 13.44 4.02
#